data_AF-A0A4Y3RA86-F1
#
_entry.id   AF-A0A4Y3RA86-F1
#
_cell.length_a   1.000
_cell.length_b   1.000
_cell.length_c   1.000
_cell.angle_alpha   90.00
_cell.angle_beta   90.00
_cell.angle_gamma   90.00
#
_symmetry.space_group_name_H-M   'P 1'
#
loop_
_entity.id
_entity.type
_entity.pdbx_description
1 polymer ?
#
loop_
_entity_poly.entity_id
_entity_poly.type
_entity_poly.pdbx_seq_one_letter_code
_entity_poly.pdbx_strand_id
1 'polypeptide(L)'
;MRTSLPTTAAALVLTAAGTLGSAGTAVAASAPGTAAPADPAVRTAADRIMNLTYKEFATTEHVAPFNWTNDGCSVPLKFTPYKEVFRPACNLHDFGYRNYGGGHELKLSPVRETKNWIDGRFLTEMKRICDDRYPLPVGHTACQVAARAYYEAVNKTPTADKAFFGHY
;
A
#
# COMPACT_ATOMS: atom_id res chain seq x y z
N MET A 1 -73.98 17.92 -56.49
CA MET A 1 -72.92 18.74 -55.86
C MET A 1 -72.17 17.87 -54.86
N ARG A 2 -70.81 17.80 -54.91
CA ARG A 2 -69.86 17.36 -53.83
C ARG A 2 -70.10 15.96 -53.18
N THR A 3 -69.19 15.17 -52.58
CA THR A 3 -67.73 14.98 -52.40
C THR A 3 -67.59 13.63 -51.64
N SER A 4 -66.57 12.76 -51.71
CA SER A 4 -65.26 12.69 -52.39
C SER A 4 -64.77 11.21 -52.40
N LEU A 5 -63.64 10.92 -53.06
CA LEU A 5 -62.89 9.65 -52.92
C LEU A 5 -62.08 9.60 -51.60
N PRO A 6 -61.71 8.40 -51.12
CA PRO A 6 -60.27 8.09 -51.09
C PRO A 6 -59.91 6.65 -51.50
N THR A 7 -58.59 6.40 -51.55
CA THR A 7 -57.89 5.32 -52.25
C THR A 7 -57.24 4.27 -51.34
N THR A 8 -57.02 3.08 -51.92
CA THR A 8 -55.89 2.14 -51.68
C THR A 8 -55.63 1.52 -50.28
N ALA A 9 -55.74 0.19 -50.23
CA ALA A 9 -54.65 -0.80 -50.01
C ALA A 9 -53.84 -0.77 -48.68
N ALA A 10 -53.24 -1.87 -48.18
CA ALA A 10 -53.41 -3.32 -48.36
C ALA A 10 -52.51 -4.02 -47.31
N ALA A 11 -52.72 -5.32 -47.05
CA ALA A 11 -51.80 -6.22 -46.33
C ALA A 11 -51.49 -5.84 -44.85
N LEU A 12 -51.09 -6.69 -43.92
CA LEU A 12 -51.00 -8.14 -43.71
C LEU A 12 -50.18 -8.26 -42.40
N VAL A 13 -50.46 -9.25 -41.56
CA VAL A 13 -49.47 -10.11 -40.84
C VAL A 13 -50.07 -10.61 -39.53
N LEU A 14 -49.99 -11.92 -39.39
CA LEU A 14 -50.46 -12.72 -38.27
C LEU A 14 -49.48 -12.61 -37.09
N THR A 15 -49.93 -12.25 -35.90
CA THR A 15 -49.16 -12.40 -34.66
C THR A 15 -49.64 -13.62 -33.89
N ALA A 16 -48.72 -14.53 -33.57
CA ALA A 16 -49.01 -15.80 -32.92
C ALA A 16 -48.04 -16.07 -31.76
N ALA A 17 -48.55 -16.80 -30.76
CA ALA A 17 -47.84 -17.43 -29.64
C ALA A 17 -47.08 -16.50 -28.66
N GLY A 18 -47.40 -16.65 -27.37
CA GLY A 18 -46.66 -16.01 -26.27
C GLY A 18 -45.63 -16.95 -25.62
N THR A 19 -45.02 -16.48 -24.54
CA THR A 19 -44.13 -17.27 -23.67
C THR A 19 -44.39 -16.95 -22.19
N LEU A 20 -44.23 -17.97 -21.33
CA LEU A 20 -44.17 -17.82 -19.87
C LEU A 20 -42.70 -17.84 -19.40
N GLY A 21 -42.43 -17.25 -18.24
CA GLY A 21 -41.17 -17.37 -17.50
C GLY A 21 -40.12 -16.30 -17.85
N SER A 22 -39.31 -15.79 -16.92
CA SER A 22 -39.15 -16.14 -15.49
C SER A 22 -38.75 -14.91 -14.69
N ALA A 23 -39.15 -14.83 -13.42
CA ALA A 23 -38.71 -13.76 -12.53
C ALA A 23 -37.25 -13.97 -12.11
N GLY A 24 -36.32 -13.37 -12.87
CA GLY A 24 -34.90 -13.35 -12.51
C GLY A 24 -34.64 -12.41 -11.33
N THR A 25 -34.25 -12.95 -10.18
CA THR A 25 -33.66 -12.16 -9.10
C THR A 25 -32.33 -11.58 -9.57
N ALA A 26 -32.31 -10.27 -9.84
CA ALA A 26 -31.09 -9.55 -10.15
C ALA A 26 -30.16 -9.56 -8.91
N VAL A 27 -29.16 -10.43 -8.90
CA VAL A 27 -28.04 -10.33 -7.97
C VAL A 27 -27.27 -9.06 -8.32
N ALA A 28 -27.44 -8.03 -7.48
CA ALA A 28 -26.70 -6.79 -7.60
C ALA A 28 -25.20 -7.09 -7.43
N ALA A 29 -24.43 -6.95 -8.51
CA ALA A 29 -22.99 -7.06 -8.44
C ALA A 29 -22.45 -5.92 -7.57
N SER A 30 -21.91 -6.26 -6.39
CA SER A 30 -21.19 -5.31 -5.56
C SER A 30 -19.97 -4.80 -6.33
N ALA A 31 -20.03 -3.54 -6.76
CA ALA A 31 -18.86 -2.86 -7.34
C ALA A 31 -17.68 -2.95 -6.35
N PRO A 32 -16.42 -3.03 -6.83
CA PRO A 32 -15.26 -2.99 -5.95
C PRO A 32 -15.28 -1.67 -5.17
N GLY A 33 -15.56 -1.75 -3.87
CA GLY A 33 -15.63 -0.58 -3.02
C GLY A 33 -14.27 0.11 -2.99
N THR A 34 -14.22 1.36 -3.45
CA THR A 34 -13.15 2.28 -3.07
C THR A 34 -13.09 2.30 -1.55
N ALA A 35 -12.02 1.78 -0.96
CA ALA A 35 -11.84 1.77 0.48
C ALA A 35 -12.05 3.19 1.02
N ALA A 36 -12.82 3.32 2.10
CA ALA A 36 -13.04 4.62 2.71
C ALA A 36 -11.67 5.23 3.08
N PRO A 37 -11.45 6.54 2.85
CA PRO A 37 -10.20 7.17 3.24
C PRO A 37 -9.99 6.96 4.74
N ALA A 38 -8.77 6.57 5.12
CA ALA A 38 -8.46 6.29 6.52
C ALA A 38 -8.69 7.53 7.39
N ASP A 39 -9.14 7.29 8.63
CA ASP A 39 -9.39 8.34 9.61
C ASP A 39 -8.16 9.27 9.76
N PRO A 40 -8.31 10.60 9.54
CA PRO A 40 -7.23 11.56 9.72
C PRO A 40 -6.55 11.50 11.09
N ALA A 41 -7.25 11.09 12.15
CA ALA A 41 -6.67 10.89 13.48
C ALA A 41 -5.74 9.66 13.52
N VAL A 42 -6.15 8.54 12.91
CA VAL A 42 -5.32 7.33 12.76
C VAL A 42 -4.09 7.63 11.91
N ARG A 43 -4.25 8.37 10.80
CA ARG A 43 -3.14 8.83 9.97
C ARG A 43 -2.16 9.72 10.75
N THR A 44 -2.66 10.69 11.50
CA THR A 44 -1.85 11.59 12.33
C THR A 44 -1.08 10.83 13.43
N ALA A 45 -1.72 9.83 14.04
CA ALA A 45 -1.08 8.97 15.04
C ALA A 45 0.02 8.09 14.43
N ALA A 46 -0.19 7.54 13.22
CA ALA A 46 0.84 6.81 12.49
C ALA A 46 2.03 7.71 12.14
N ASP A 47 1.80 8.94 11.67
CA ASP A 47 2.87 9.88 11.29
C ASP A 47 3.75 10.29 12.48
N ARG A 48 3.15 10.39 13.68
CA ARG A 48 3.89 10.56 14.93
C ARG A 48 4.80 9.35 15.21
N ILE A 49 4.30 8.13 15.06
CA ILE A 49 5.08 6.89 15.28
C ILE A 49 6.22 6.78 14.23
N MET A 50 5.92 7.06 12.96
CA MET A 50 6.91 7.04 11.87
C MET A 50 8.01 8.09 12.01
N ASN A 51 7.80 9.16 12.79
CA ASN A 51 8.81 10.19 13.08
C ASN A 51 9.68 9.89 14.30
N LEU A 52 9.41 8.83 15.07
CA LEU A 52 10.26 8.39 16.18
C LEU A 52 11.63 7.90 15.69
N THR A 53 12.68 8.04 16.50
CA THR A 53 13.95 7.35 16.24
C THR A 53 13.79 5.84 16.42
N TYR A 54 14.72 5.06 15.86
CA TYR A 54 14.72 3.60 16.04
C TYR A 54 14.75 3.16 17.52
N LYS A 55 15.31 3.98 18.42
CA LYS A 55 15.38 3.70 19.87
C LYS A 55 14.03 3.88 20.53
N GLU A 56 13.35 5.00 20.24
CA GLU A 56 12.02 5.31 20.79
C GLU A 56 10.96 4.35 20.24
N PHE A 57 11.02 4.03 18.95
CA PHE A 57 10.14 3.04 18.32
C PHE A 57 10.27 1.66 18.98
N ALA A 58 11.50 1.21 19.28
CA ALA A 58 11.73 -0.07 19.96
C ALA A 58 11.17 -0.15 21.39
N THR A 59 10.78 0.98 21.99
CA THR A 59 10.12 1.07 23.31
C THR A 59 8.66 1.53 23.23
N THR A 60 8.09 1.67 22.04
CA THR A 60 6.73 2.19 21.84
C THR A 60 5.68 1.10 22.12
N GLU A 61 4.62 1.47 22.83
CA GLU A 61 3.49 0.57 23.10
C GLU A 61 2.73 0.23 21.81
N HIS A 62 2.44 -1.06 21.61
CA HIS A 62 1.73 -1.56 20.44
C HIS A 62 0.22 -1.29 20.55
N VAL A 63 -0.20 -0.09 20.14
CA VAL A 63 -1.61 0.35 20.18
C VAL A 63 -2.38 0.01 18.90
N ALA A 64 -3.67 -0.34 19.05
CA ALA A 64 -4.60 -0.46 17.94
C ALA A 64 -4.87 0.90 17.27
N PRO A 65 -5.25 0.95 15.97
CA PRO A 65 -5.52 -0.17 15.07
C PRO A 65 -4.29 -0.62 14.25
N PHE A 66 -3.07 -0.21 14.63
CA PHE A 66 -1.90 -0.43 13.77
C PHE A 66 -1.43 -1.88 13.71
N ASN A 67 -0.89 -2.25 12.56
CA ASN A 67 -0.17 -3.49 12.38
C ASN A 67 1.29 -3.32 12.85
N TRP A 68 1.62 -3.93 13.98
CA TRP A 68 2.95 -3.93 14.61
C TRP A 68 3.82 -5.15 14.27
N THR A 69 3.31 -6.07 13.45
CA THR A 69 4.10 -7.23 13.03
C THR A 69 5.31 -6.78 12.19
N ASN A 70 6.42 -7.50 12.27
CA ASN A 70 7.64 -7.23 11.49
C ASN A 70 8.29 -8.56 11.06
N ASP A 71 8.98 -8.55 9.93
CA ASP A 71 9.95 -9.58 9.51
C ASP A 71 11.39 -9.04 9.58
N GLY A 72 11.54 -7.73 9.77
CA GLY A 72 12.81 -7.04 9.91
C GLY A 72 13.54 -6.98 8.58
N CYS A 73 14.87 -7.04 8.62
CA CYS A 73 15.69 -6.86 7.42
C CYS A 73 15.66 -8.10 6.49
N SER A 74 14.58 -8.28 5.72
CA SER A 74 14.44 -9.37 4.75
C SER A 74 15.24 -9.18 3.46
N VAL A 75 15.55 -7.93 3.09
CA VAL A 75 16.43 -7.57 1.97
C VAL A 75 17.34 -6.38 2.33
N PRO A 76 18.50 -6.21 1.66
CA PRO A 76 19.16 -7.12 0.73
C PRO A 76 19.99 -8.20 1.43
N LEU A 77 19.89 -9.44 0.93
CA LEU A 77 20.61 -10.61 1.48
C LEU A 77 22.15 -10.53 1.40
N LYS A 78 22.71 -9.64 0.58
CA LYS A 78 24.17 -9.51 0.38
C LYS A 78 24.90 -8.74 1.49
N PHE A 79 24.17 -8.16 2.45
CA PHE A 79 24.73 -7.35 3.53
C PHE A 79 24.46 -7.98 4.91
N THR A 80 24.52 -9.31 5.00
CA THR A 80 24.26 -10.13 6.19
C THR A 80 24.83 -9.60 7.52
N PRO A 81 26.10 -9.16 7.65
CA PRO A 81 26.60 -8.66 8.93
C PRO A 81 25.88 -7.39 9.41
N TYR A 82 25.27 -6.61 8.51
CA TYR A 82 24.48 -5.42 8.84
C TYR A 82 22.99 -5.71 9.02
N LYS A 83 22.53 -6.95 8.76
CA LYS A 83 21.12 -7.34 8.94
C LYS A 83 20.66 -7.12 10.37
N GLU A 84 21.38 -7.67 11.35
CA GLU A 84 21.02 -7.53 12.77
C GLU A 84 21.35 -6.14 13.31
N VAL A 85 22.34 -5.46 12.73
CA VAL A 85 22.69 -4.06 13.05
C VAL A 85 21.52 -3.12 12.72
N PHE A 86 20.96 -3.24 11.51
CA PHE A 86 19.86 -2.39 11.04
C PHE A 86 18.47 -2.91 11.39
N ARG A 87 18.34 -4.09 12.01
CA ARG A 87 17.04 -4.67 12.38
C ARG A 87 16.12 -3.70 13.13
N PRO A 88 16.57 -2.85 14.08
CA PRO A 88 15.71 -1.84 14.70
C PRO A 88 15.13 -0.81 13.72
N ALA A 89 15.91 -0.39 12.71
CA ALA A 89 15.43 0.51 11.65
C ALA A 89 14.51 -0.21 10.66
N CYS A 90 14.77 -1.48 10.36
CA CYS A 90 13.88 -2.31 9.54
C CYS A 90 12.51 -2.50 10.21
N ASN A 91 12.45 -2.67 11.54
CA ASN A 91 11.18 -2.79 12.25
C ASN A 91 10.30 -1.52 12.14
N LEU A 92 10.91 -0.33 12.12
CA LEU A 92 10.20 0.94 11.87
C LEU A 92 9.76 1.06 10.40
N HIS A 93 10.60 0.61 9.46
CA HIS A 93 10.27 0.56 8.02
C HIS A 93 9.08 -0.38 7.74
N ASP A 94 9.07 -1.56 8.37
CA ASP A 94 7.98 -2.53 8.34
C ASP A 94 6.66 -1.92 8.83
N PHE A 95 6.67 -1.17 9.93
CA PHE A 95 5.49 -0.44 10.40
C PHE A 95 4.97 0.54 9.35
N GLY A 96 5.87 1.29 8.69
CA GLY A 96 5.51 2.15 7.57
C GLY A 96 4.85 1.38 6.43
N TYR A 97 5.47 0.30 5.95
CA TYR A 97 4.94 -0.50 4.86
C TYR A 97 3.58 -1.15 5.21
N ARG A 98 3.46 -1.70 6.43
CA ARG A 98 2.29 -2.49 6.86
C ARG A 98 1.06 -1.65 7.21
N ASN A 99 1.23 -0.36 7.46
CA ASN A 99 0.12 0.54 7.77
C ASN A 99 -0.20 1.48 6.59
N TYR A 100 0.80 1.93 5.83
CA TYR A 100 0.61 2.92 4.75
C TYR A 100 0.41 2.29 3.37
N GLY A 101 1.03 1.13 3.13
CA GLY A 101 0.99 0.44 1.85
C GLY A 101 -0.37 -0.17 1.48
N GLY A 102 -0.54 -0.51 0.21
CA GLY A 102 -1.78 -1.06 -0.34
C GLY A 102 -2.03 -2.55 -0.03
N GLY A 103 -1.01 -3.26 0.47
CA GLY A 103 -1.06 -4.70 0.78
C GLY A 103 -1.72 -5.09 2.10
N HIS A 104 -2.15 -4.13 2.94
CA HIS A 104 -2.70 -4.37 4.27
C HIS A 104 -3.99 -3.57 4.50
N GLU A 105 -4.61 -3.67 5.69
CA GLU A 105 -5.97 -3.16 5.93
C GLU A 105 -6.07 -1.62 5.93
N LEU A 106 -5.18 -0.92 6.63
CA LEU A 106 -5.32 0.53 6.88
C LEU A 106 -5.05 1.42 5.65
N LYS A 107 -4.15 1.01 4.74
CA LYS A 107 -3.79 1.70 3.49
C LYS A 107 -3.66 3.23 3.66
N LEU A 108 -2.96 3.69 4.70
CA LEU A 108 -2.98 5.09 5.13
C LEU A 108 -2.49 6.10 4.08
N SER A 109 -1.69 5.67 3.09
CA SER A 109 -1.40 6.41 1.85
C SER A 109 -0.52 5.56 0.91
N PRO A 110 -1.13 4.72 0.04
CA PRO A 110 -0.41 3.83 -0.87
C PRO A 110 0.09 4.57 -2.13
N VAL A 111 0.81 5.69 -1.93
CA VAL A 111 1.33 6.55 -3.01
C VAL A 111 2.85 6.63 -3.01
N ARG A 112 3.46 6.97 -4.15
CA ARG A 112 4.92 7.02 -4.36
C ARG A 112 5.61 7.94 -3.35
N GLU A 113 5.01 9.09 -3.07
CA GLU A 113 5.55 10.13 -2.20
C GLU A 113 5.69 9.63 -0.76
N THR A 114 4.67 8.93 -0.26
CA THR A 114 4.67 8.30 1.06
C THR A 114 5.70 7.17 1.15
N LYS A 115 5.81 6.32 0.12
CA LYS A 115 6.87 5.31 0.04
C LYS A 115 8.26 5.93 0.08
N ASN A 116 8.52 6.94 -0.77
CA ASN A 116 9.81 7.65 -0.80
C ASN A 116 10.16 8.23 0.59
N TRP A 117 9.18 8.77 1.31
CA TRP A 117 9.36 9.28 2.68
C TRP A 117 9.69 8.16 3.68
N ILE A 118 8.97 7.04 3.66
CA ILE A 118 9.22 5.89 4.54
C ILE A 118 10.62 5.29 4.28
N ASP A 119 11.02 5.12 3.02
CA ASP A 119 12.35 4.65 2.64
C ASP A 119 13.45 5.65 3.06
N GLY A 120 13.19 6.96 2.92
CA GLY A 120 14.09 8.02 3.36
C GLY A 120 14.26 8.06 4.89
N ARG A 121 13.18 7.81 5.64
CA ARG A 121 13.20 7.65 7.11
C ARG A 121 14.04 6.43 7.50
N PHE A 122 13.87 5.30 6.81
CA PHE A 122 14.69 4.10 7.02
C PHE A 122 16.19 4.36 6.79
N LEU A 123 16.58 5.07 5.71
CA LEU A 123 17.96 5.49 5.49
C LEU A 123 18.51 6.38 6.63
N THR A 124 17.67 7.27 7.13
CA THR A 124 18.02 8.18 8.24
C THR A 124 18.28 7.41 9.54
N GLU A 125 17.40 6.46 9.88
CA GLU A 125 17.58 5.64 11.08
C GLU A 125 18.77 4.68 10.98
N MET A 126 19.01 4.06 9.83
CA MET A 126 20.22 3.24 9.62
C MET A 126 21.52 4.05 9.76
N LYS A 127 21.55 5.30 9.27
CA LYS A 127 22.71 6.18 9.47
C LYS A 127 22.91 6.52 10.95
N ARG A 128 21.83 6.82 11.67
CA ARG A 128 21.90 7.04 13.13
C ARG A 128 22.44 5.80 13.86
N ILE A 129 22.04 4.59 13.45
CA ILE A 129 22.63 3.35 13.96
C ILE A 129 24.15 3.29 13.65
N CYS A 130 24.59 3.70 12.46
CA CYS A 130 26.02 3.76 12.16
C CYS A 130 26.78 4.75 13.07
N ASP A 131 26.22 5.94 13.28
CA ASP A 131 26.78 6.96 14.17
C ASP A 131 26.85 6.47 15.64
N ASP A 132 25.80 5.77 16.10
CA ASP A 132 25.68 5.20 17.46
C ASP A 132 26.63 4.00 17.71
N ARG A 133 26.88 3.17 16.69
CA ARG A 133 27.53 1.84 16.87
C ARG A 133 28.96 1.76 16.38
N TYR A 134 29.37 2.64 15.47
CA TYR A 134 30.68 2.60 14.83
C TYR A 134 31.40 3.95 14.98
N PRO A 135 31.98 4.28 16.14
CA PRO A 135 32.68 5.55 16.37
C PRO A 135 34.02 5.65 15.62
N LEU A 136 34.54 4.54 15.05
CA LEU A 136 35.80 4.52 14.31
C LEU A 136 35.57 4.67 12.79
N PRO A 137 36.32 5.53 12.07
CA PRO A 137 36.02 5.93 10.69
C PRO A 137 35.82 4.79 9.69
N VAL A 138 36.60 3.71 9.77
CA VAL A 138 36.53 2.59 8.82
C VAL A 138 35.23 1.81 8.97
N GLY A 139 34.87 1.45 10.21
CA GLY A 139 33.60 0.76 10.50
C GLY A 139 32.39 1.65 10.21
N HIS A 140 32.49 2.94 10.54
CA HIS A 140 31.47 3.94 10.24
C HIS A 140 31.18 4.04 8.74
N THR A 141 32.23 4.19 7.94
CA THR A 141 32.12 4.28 6.46
C THR A 141 31.49 3.01 5.88
N ALA A 142 31.95 1.84 6.32
CA ALA A 142 31.39 0.56 5.86
C ALA A 142 29.90 0.42 6.23
N CYS A 143 29.51 0.85 7.43
CA CYS A 143 28.11 0.89 7.85
C CYS A 143 27.29 1.86 7.00
N GLN A 144 27.78 3.09 6.73
CA GLN A 144 27.06 4.04 5.89
C GLN A 144 26.89 3.57 4.44
N VAL A 145 27.87 2.83 3.88
CA VAL A 145 27.75 2.18 2.57
C VAL A 145 26.66 1.09 2.61
N ALA A 146 26.63 0.25 3.63
CA ALA A 146 25.57 -0.74 3.81
C ALA A 146 24.19 -0.08 3.93
N ALA A 147 24.04 0.97 4.76
CA ALA A 147 22.78 1.70 4.93
C ALA A 147 22.24 2.25 3.59
N ARG A 148 23.12 2.75 2.71
CA ARG A 148 22.73 3.17 1.35
C ARG A 148 22.25 2.00 0.51
N ALA A 149 22.93 0.85 0.54
CA ALA A 149 22.52 -0.33 -0.22
C ALA A 149 21.17 -0.91 0.26
N TYR A 150 20.90 -0.88 1.56
CA TYR A 150 19.59 -1.24 2.13
C TYR A 150 18.48 -0.31 1.61
N TYR A 151 18.70 1.02 1.67
CA TYR A 151 17.78 2.01 1.12
C TYR A 151 17.53 1.82 -0.38
N GLU A 152 18.56 1.54 -1.17
CA GLU A 152 18.40 1.33 -2.61
C GLU A 152 17.62 0.06 -2.93
N ALA A 153 17.81 -1.02 -2.15
CA ALA A 153 17.04 -2.25 -2.30
C ALA A 153 15.54 -2.03 -2.07
N VAL A 154 15.16 -1.26 -1.03
CA VAL A 154 13.75 -0.96 -0.75
C VAL A 154 13.18 0.15 -1.63
N ASN A 155 13.95 1.15 -2.06
CA ASN A 155 13.40 2.27 -2.83
C ASN A 155 13.37 2.04 -4.35
N LYS A 156 14.38 1.37 -4.92
CA LYS A 156 14.63 1.37 -6.37
C LYS A 156 14.26 0.07 -7.11
N THR A 157 13.68 -0.93 -6.43
CA THR A 157 13.43 -2.25 -7.03
C THR A 157 11.94 -2.54 -7.27
N PRO A 158 11.56 -3.19 -8.38
CA PRO A 158 10.17 -3.59 -8.63
C PRO A 158 9.59 -4.49 -7.53
N THR A 159 10.43 -5.32 -6.90
CA THR A 159 10.04 -6.15 -5.75
C THR A 159 9.58 -5.31 -4.57
N ALA A 160 10.27 -4.20 -4.28
CA ALA A 160 9.93 -3.35 -3.16
C ALA A 160 8.78 -2.37 -3.47
N ASP A 161 8.57 -2.01 -4.74
CA ASP A 161 7.33 -1.38 -5.20
C ASP A 161 6.13 -2.30 -4.97
N LYS A 162 6.23 -3.56 -5.43
CA LYS A 162 5.20 -4.59 -5.19
C LYS A 162 4.94 -4.79 -3.69
N ALA A 163 5.98 -4.81 -2.86
CA ALA A 163 5.82 -4.97 -1.41
C ALA A 163 5.02 -3.82 -0.75
N PHE A 164 5.16 -2.59 -1.24
CA PHE A 164 4.43 -1.44 -0.69
C PHE A 164 3.04 -1.26 -1.31
N PHE A 165 2.93 -1.27 -2.63
CA PHE A 165 1.65 -1.03 -3.31
C PHE A 165 0.72 -2.24 -3.24
N GLY A 166 1.27 -3.45 -3.01
CA GLY A 166 0.55 -4.70 -3.05
C GLY A 166 0.45 -5.26 -4.48
N HIS A 167 -0.48 -6.18 -4.66
CA HIS A 167 -0.92 -6.61 -5.99
C HIS A 167 -1.99 -5.63 -6.49
N TYR A 168 -1.75 -5.04 -7.68
CA TYR A 168 -2.79 -4.47 -8.52
C TYR A 168 -3.52 -5.60 -9.27
#